data_AF-A0A1F4QPR6-F1
#
_entry.id   AF-A0A1F4QPR6-F1
#
_cell.length_a   1.000
_cell.length_b   1.000
_cell.length_c   1.000
_cell.angle_alpha   90.00
_cell.angle_beta   90.00
_cell.angle_gamma   90.00
#
_symmetry.space_group_name_H-M   'P 1'
#
loop_
_entity.id
_entity.type
_entity.pdbx_description
1 polymer ?
#
loop_
_entity_poly.entity_id
_entity_poly.type
_entity_poly.pdbx_seq_one_letter_code
_entity_poly.pdbx_strand_id
1 'polypeptide(L)'
;MLLRSHFANTKKEKPENNMSNYKGHLTGGVATFASTYFALTMLQVSIPVNPLQLLLFCLFGSLFPDIDTKSKIQILSYRVAFVSFAVLAWFQRWSAVVLLSFLLLIPLVVHHRTLTHKKWFIVAIPTSLYIAAIIYQPQYALLVLWNGLFFIAGAFSHLILDYGLRIALKRR
;
A
#
# COMPACT_ATOMS: atom_id res chain seq x y z
N MET A 1 -29.28 52.54 -5.96
CA MET A 1 -27.96 52.43 -5.29
C MET A 1 -28.12 51.40 -4.18
N LEU A 2 -27.25 50.38 -4.12
CA LEU A 2 -27.31 49.17 -3.26
C LEU A 2 -28.07 47.97 -3.84
N LEU A 3 -27.44 47.20 -4.75
CA LEU A 3 -27.70 45.77 -4.95
C LEU A 3 -26.62 45.13 -5.85
N ARG A 4 -25.33 45.30 -5.52
CA ARG A 4 -24.25 44.65 -6.28
C ARG A 4 -22.95 44.55 -5.48
N SER A 5 -22.82 43.55 -4.62
CA SER A 5 -21.50 43.21 -4.07
C SER A 5 -21.29 41.81 -3.51
N HIS A 6 -22.22 40.84 -3.60
CA HIS A 6 -22.03 39.57 -2.87
C HIS A 6 -21.77 38.29 -3.67
N PHE A 7 -21.68 38.31 -4.99
CA PHE A 7 -21.38 37.09 -5.75
C PHE A 7 -20.39 37.35 -6.89
N ALA A 8 -19.11 37.49 -6.55
CA ALA A 8 -18.03 37.39 -7.53
C ALA A 8 -16.72 36.97 -6.85
N ASN A 9 -16.71 35.79 -6.24
CA ASN A 9 -15.45 35.08 -6.04
C ASN A 9 -15.70 33.56 -6.05
N THR A 10 -16.25 33.06 -7.15
CA THR A 10 -16.07 31.66 -7.51
C THR A 10 -14.61 31.52 -7.93
N LYS A 11 -13.73 31.29 -6.95
CA LYS A 11 -12.45 30.63 -7.22
C LYS A 11 -12.79 29.46 -8.14
N LYS A 12 -12.27 29.50 -9.36
CA LYS A 12 -12.23 28.31 -10.23
C LYS A 12 -11.65 27.20 -9.39
N GLU A 13 -12.50 26.30 -8.88
CA GLU A 13 -12.06 25.01 -8.39
C GLU A 13 -11.30 24.40 -9.55
N LYS A 14 -9.97 24.39 -9.42
CA LYS A 14 -9.10 23.66 -10.32
C LYS A 14 -9.69 22.25 -10.33
N PRO A 15 -10.00 21.65 -11.50
CA PRO A 15 -10.55 20.32 -11.51
C PRO A 15 -9.56 19.45 -10.73
N GLU A 16 -10.03 18.82 -9.66
CA GLU A 16 -9.32 17.81 -8.89
C GLU A 16 -9.07 16.61 -9.81
N ASN A 17 -8.17 16.78 -10.78
CA ASN A 17 -7.56 15.70 -11.52
C ASN A 17 -6.44 15.09 -10.65
N ASN A 18 -6.76 14.76 -9.41
CA ASN A 18 -6.05 13.72 -8.65
C ASN A 18 -6.90 12.46 -8.72
N MET A 19 -7.22 12.03 -9.94
CA MET A 19 -7.46 10.61 -10.14
C MET A 19 -6.13 9.94 -9.78
N SER A 20 -6.06 9.20 -8.66
CA SER A 20 -4.88 8.41 -8.33
C SER A 20 -4.58 7.56 -9.56
N ASN A 21 -3.52 7.93 -10.28
CA ASN A 21 -3.20 7.27 -11.52
C ASN A 21 -2.46 6.02 -11.09
N TYR A 22 -3.20 4.98 -10.72
CA TYR A 22 -2.65 3.68 -10.30
C TYR A 22 -1.61 3.15 -11.30
N LYS A 23 -1.70 3.55 -12.58
CA LYS A 23 -0.67 3.26 -13.59
C LYS A 23 0.66 3.91 -13.24
N GLY A 24 0.67 5.16 -12.80
CA GLY A 24 1.85 5.86 -12.29
C GLY A 24 2.44 5.17 -11.06
N HIS A 25 1.62 4.73 -10.10
CA HIS A 25 2.10 3.97 -8.94
C HIS A 25 2.63 2.58 -9.31
N LEU A 26 2.03 1.90 -10.30
CA LEU A 26 2.55 0.66 -10.85
C LEU A 26 3.89 0.87 -11.55
N THR A 27 4.00 1.89 -12.41
CA THR A 27 5.26 2.25 -13.07
C THR A 27 6.34 2.59 -12.05
N GLY A 28 6.00 3.36 -11.01
CA GLY A 28 6.87 3.64 -9.86
C GLY A 28 7.34 2.37 -9.17
N GLY A 29 6.42 1.45 -8.86
CA GLY A 29 6.73 0.15 -8.26
C GLY A 29 7.66 -0.71 -9.12
N VAL A 30 7.43 -0.79 -10.44
CA VAL A 30 8.32 -1.50 -11.37
C VAL A 30 9.72 -0.86 -11.37
N ALA A 31 9.81 0.47 -11.44
CA ALA A 31 11.08 1.17 -11.41
C ALA A 31 11.83 0.97 -10.07
N THR A 32 11.12 1.02 -8.94
CA THR A 32 11.67 0.75 -7.61
C THR A 32 12.15 -0.69 -7.47
N PHE A 33 11.38 -1.67 -7.95
CA PHE A 33 11.81 -3.06 -8.00
C PHE A 33 13.09 -3.21 -8.82
N ALA A 34 13.09 -2.74 -10.08
CA ALA A 34 14.21 -2.90 -10.99
C ALA A 34 15.50 -2.29 -10.43
N SER A 35 15.43 -1.04 -9.94
CA SER A 35 16.57 -0.33 -9.34
C SER A 35 17.08 -1.00 -8.05
N THR A 36 16.18 -1.38 -7.15
CA THR A 36 16.55 -2.00 -5.87
C THR A 36 17.12 -3.40 -6.07
N TYR A 37 16.46 -4.22 -6.89
CA TYR A 37 16.93 -5.56 -7.22
C TYR A 37 18.27 -5.51 -7.94
N PHE A 38 18.42 -4.64 -8.94
CA PHE A 38 19.70 -4.43 -9.62
C PHE A 38 20.80 -4.02 -8.64
N ALA A 39 20.57 -3.04 -7.77
CA ALA A 39 21.55 -2.61 -6.77
C ALA A 39 21.97 -3.77 -5.84
N LEU A 40 21.02 -4.56 -5.35
CA LEU A 40 21.33 -5.72 -4.50
C LEU A 40 22.16 -6.78 -5.25
N THR A 41 21.86 -7.03 -6.52
CA THR A 41 22.66 -7.95 -7.34
C THR A 41 24.08 -7.43 -7.60
N MET A 42 24.26 -6.12 -7.81
CA MET A 42 25.58 -5.50 -7.96
C MET A 42 26.39 -5.58 -6.66
N LEU A 43 25.72 -5.51 -5.51
CA LEU A 43 26.31 -5.69 -4.18
C LEU A 43 26.51 -7.17 -3.80
N GLN A 44 26.22 -8.10 -4.72
CA GLN A 44 26.36 -9.56 -4.51
C GLN A 44 25.55 -10.07 -3.29
N VAL A 45 24.44 -9.41 -2.96
CA VAL A 45 23.56 -9.84 -1.88
C VAL A 45 22.80 -11.09 -2.32
N SER A 46 22.87 -12.15 -1.52
CA SER A 46 22.11 -13.38 -1.76
C SER A 46 20.62 -13.16 -1.47
N ILE A 47 19.79 -13.30 -2.51
CA ILE A 47 18.34 -13.14 -2.44
C ILE A 47 17.68 -14.52 -2.60
N PRO A 48 17.23 -15.17 -1.52
CA PRO A 48 16.67 -16.53 -1.53
C PRO A 48 15.18 -16.56 -1.92
N VAL A 49 14.69 -15.58 -2.68
CA VAL A 49 13.28 -15.45 -3.07
C VAL A 49 13.18 -15.20 -4.56
N ASN A 50 12.19 -15.81 -5.21
CA ASN A 50 11.95 -15.65 -6.63
C ASN A 50 11.76 -14.17 -7.02
N PRO A 51 12.45 -13.63 -8.04
CA PRO A 51 12.35 -12.22 -8.40
C PRO A 51 10.95 -11.78 -8.83
N LEU A 52 10.18 -12.66 -9.48
CA LEU A 52 8.78 -12.38 -9.83
C LEU A 52 7.93 -12.20 -8.59
N GLN A 53 8.15 -13.02 -7.55
CA GLN A 53 7.46 -12.87 -6.27
C GLN A 53 7.80 -11.52 -5.62
N LEU A 54 9.08 -11.14 -5.60
CA LEU A 54 9.51 -9.85 -5.05
C LEU A 54 8.93 -8.66 -5.84
N LEU A 55 8.84 -8.76 -7.16
CA LEU A 55 8.16 -7.78 -8.00
C LEU A 55 6.69 -7.66 -7.61
N LEU A 56 5.96 -8.79 -7.47
CA LEU A 56 4.55 -8.77 -7.07
C LEU A 56 4.34 -8.11 -5.71
N PHE A 57 5.20 -8.39 -4.72
CA PHE A 57 5.14 -7.73 -3.41
C PHE A 57 5.47 -6.25 -3.49
N CYS A 58 6.41 -5.85 -4.35
CA CYS A 58 6.73 -4.44 -4.59
C CYS A 58 5.55 -3.69 -5.23
N LEU A 59 4.90 -4.28 -6.24
CA LEU A 59 3.70 -3.72 -6.85
C LEU A 59 2.51 -3.68 -5.88
N PHE A 60 2.36 -4.71 -5.05
CA PHE A 60 1.35 -4.70 -4.00
C PHE A 60 1.61 -3.55 -3.01
N GLY A 61 2.86 -3.36 -2.60
CA GLY A 61 3.28 -2.22 -1.81
C GLY A 61 2.97 -0.88 -2.47
N SER A 62 3.26 -0.72 -3.76
CA SER A 62 3.02 0.55 -4.47
C SER A 62 1.54 0.88 -4.65
N LEU A 63 0.65 -0.09 -4.52
CA LEU A 63 -0.80 0.09 -4.55
C LEU A 63 -1.44 0.11 -3.16
N PHE A 64 -0.73 -0.36 -2.13
CA PHE A 64 -1.28 -0.54 -0.78
C PHE A 64 -1.82 0.74 -0.15
N PRO A 65 -1.16 1.91 -0.25
CA PRO A 65 -1.71 3.13 0.32
C PRO A 65 -3.10 3.47 -0.21
N ASP A 66 -3.37 3.19 -1.49
CA ASP A 66 -4.65 3.48 -2.13
C ASP A 66 -5.82 2.58 -1.70
N ILE A 67 -5.60 1.60 -0.81
CA ILE A 67 -6.67 0.72 -0.30
C ILE A 67 -7.66 1.50 0.60
N ASP A 68 -7.16 2.49 1.35
CA ASP A 68 -8.00 3.27 2.26
C ASP A 68 -8.58 4.55 1.62
N THR A 69 -8.03 5.03 0.51
CA THR A 69 -8.52 6.21 -0.24
C THR A 69 -9.62 5.85 -1.25
N LYS A 70 -10.44 6.84 -1.64
CA LYS A 70 -11.45 6.65 -2.70
C LYS A 70 -10.77 6.50 -4.06
N SER A 71 -10.47 5.27 -4.45
CA SER A 71 -9.73 4.96 -5.68
C SER A 71 -10.28 3.72 -6.40
N LYS A 72 -9.84 3.49 -7.66
CA LYS A 72 -10.11 2.23 -8.37
C LYS A 72 -9.48 1.03 -7.66
N ILE A 73 -8.34 1.25 -7.02
CA ILE A 73 -7.60 0.23 -6.26
C ILE A 73 -8.38 -0.17 -5.01
N GLN A 74 -8.99 0.77 -4.31
CA GLN A 74 -9.90 0.46 -3.20
C GLN A 74 -11.01 -0.49 -3.66
N ILE A 75 -11.73 -0.15 -4.73
CA ILE A 75 -12.83 -1.00 -5.24
C ILE A 75 -12.32 -2.40 -5.59
N LEU A 76 -11.16 -2.49 -6.27
CA LEU A 76 -10.54 -3.76 -6.61
C LEU A 76 -10.19 -4.58 -5.36
N SER A 77 -9.55 -3.97 -4.37
CA SER A 77 -9.15 -4.62 -3.12
C SER A 77 -10.35 -5.17 -2.35
N TYR A 78 -11.44 -4.41 -2.25
CA TYR A 78 -12.66 -4.88 -1.59
C TYR A 78 -13.36 -6.00 -2.38
N ARG A 79 -13.33 -5.96 -3.72
CA ARG A 79 -13.85 -7.07 -4.55
C ARG A 79 -13.05 -8.35 -4.36
N VAL A 80 -11.72 -8.26 -4.40
CA VAL A 80 -10.83 -9.40 -4.16
C VAL A 80 -11.06 -9.95 -2.75
N ALA A 81 -11.14 -9.09 -1.74
CA ALA A 81 -11.38 -9.52 -0.38
C ALA A 81 -12.77 -10.17 -0.21
N PHE A 82 -13.81 -9.67 -0.88
CA PHE A 82 -15.13 -10.29 -0.87
C PHE A 82 -15.12 -11.69 -1.50
N VAL A 83 -14.46 -11.85 -2.65
CA VAL A 83 -14.30 -13.18 -3.29
C VAL A 83 -13.51 -14.12 -2.38
N SER A 84 -12.39 -13.65 -1.81
CA SER A 84 -11.59 -14.43 -0.84
C SER A 84 -12.41 -14.84 0.38
N PHE A 85 -13.25 -13.95 0.92
CA PHE A 85 -14.18 -14.25 2.01
C PHE A 85 -15.14 -15.39 1.61
N ALA A 86 -15.78 -15.29 0.44
CA ALA A 86 -16.72 -16.29 -0.03
C ALA A 86 -16.04 -17.66 -0.23
N VAL A 87 -14.84 -17.68 -0.81
CA VAL A 87 -14.05 -18.90 -1.00
C VAL A 87 -13.66 -19.52 0.35
N LEU A 88 -13.15 -18.72 1.29
CA LEU A 88 -12.76 -19.22 2.62
C LEU A 88 -13.97 -19.77 3.40
N ALA A 89 -15.12 -19.10 3.32
CA ALA A 89 -16.36 -19.56 3.93
C ALA A 89 -16.86 -20.86 3.29
N TRP A 90 -16.80 -20.99 1.96
CA TRP A 90 -17.15 -22.20 1.23
C TRP A 90 -16.34 -23.41 1.70
N PHE A 91 -15.03 -23.23 1.88
CA PHE A 91 -14.13 -24.27 2.42
C PHE A 91 -14.11 -24.35 3.95
N GLN A 92 -15.05 -23.69 4.64
CA GLN A 92 -15.21 -23.72 6.10
C GLN A 92 -13.95 -23.32 6.88
N ARG A 93 -13.12 -22.43 6.32
CA ARG A 93 -11.89 -21.91 6.95
C ARG A 93 -12.20 -20.73 7.88
N TRP A 94 -13.02 -20.97 8.90
CA TRP A 94 -13.62 -19.93 9.74
C TRP A 94 -12.61 -19.01 10.44
N SER A 95 -11.45 -19.52 10.87
CA SER A 95 -10.39 -18.69 11.46
C SER A 95 -9.86 -17.63 10.48
N ALA A 96 -9.67 -18.01 9.21
CA ALA A 96 -9.23 -17.10 8.16
C ALA A 96 -10.34 -16.11 7.77
N VAL A 97 -11.60 -16.55 7.77
CA VAL A 97 -12.78 -15.68 7.54
C VAL A 97 -12.85 -14.58 8.60
N VAL A 98 -12.70 -14.94 9.88
CA VAL A 98 -12.70 -13.99 11.00
C VAL A 98 -11.55 -12.98 10.84
N LEU A 99 -10.33 -13.47 10.59
CA LEU A 99 -9.17 -12.61 10.39
C LEU A 99 -9.38 -11.62 9.24
N LEU A 100 -9.82 -12.11 8.07
CA LEU A 100 -10.08 -11.28 6.90
C LEU A 100 -11.17 -10.23 7.18
N SER A 101 -12.22 -10.62 7.90
CA SER A 101 -13.30 -9.71 8.30
C SER A 101 -12.77 -8.59 9.21
N PHE A 102 -11.95 -8.91 10.20
CA PHE A 102 -11.30 -7.90 11.05
C PHE A 102 -10.42 -6.95 10.25
N LEU A 103 -9.60 -7.47 9.32
CA LEU A 103 -8.76 -6.64 8.45
C LEU A 103 -9.58 -5.68 7.60
N LEU A 104 -10.73 -6.13 7.06
CA LEU A 104 -11.62 -5.29 6.26
C LEU A 104 -12.29 -4.18 7.04
N LEU A 105 -12.47 -4.34 8.36
CA LEU A 105 -13.03 -3.31 9.22
C LEU A 105 -12.04 -2.18 9.52
N ILE A 106 -10.72 -2.43 9.44
CA ILE A 106 -9.70 -1.42 9.79
C ILE A 106 -9.90 -0.11 9.01
N PRO A 107 -10.04 -0.10 7.66
CA PRO A 107 -10.24 1.14 6.93
C PRO A 107 -11.60 1.81 7.19
N LEU A 108 -12.60 1.07 7.71
CA LEU A 108 -13.92 1.61 8.03
C LEU A 108 -13.94 2.35 9.38
N VAL A 109 -13.16 1.88 10.36
CA VAL A 109 -13.15 2.43 11.73
C VAL A 109 -12.33 3.72 11.83
N VAL A 110 -11.37 3.93 10.92
CA VAL A 110 -10.47 5.09 10.98
C VAL A 110 -11.16 6.34 10.39
N HIS A 111 -11.31 7.37 11.22
CA HIS A 111 -11.95 8.65 10.86
C HIS A 111 -11.32 9.38 9.67
N HIS A 112 -10.02 9.20 9.43
CA HIS A 112 -9.28 9.79 8.32
C HIS A 112 -8.66 8.69 7.46
N ARG A 113 -9.18 8.52 6.25
CA ARG A 113 -8.78 7.55 5.21
C ARG A 113 -7.37 7.81 4.65
N THR A 114 -6.35 7.69 5.50
CA THR A 114 -4.92 7.85 5.17
C THR A 114 -4.02 7.08 6.16
N LEU A 115 -4.53 6.03 6.83
CA LEU A 115 -3.73 5.21 7.74
C LEU A 115 -2.62 4.49 6.98
N THR A 116 -2.94 3.94 5.81
CA THR A 116 -2.00 3.23 4.92
C THR A 116 -0.94 4.16 4.34
N HIS A 117 -1.14 5.49 4.42
CA HIS A 117 -0.18 6.51 4.02
C HIS A 117 0.81 6.89 5.14
N LYS A 118 0.58 6.43 6.37
CA LYS A 118 1.50 6.68 7.48
C LYS A 118 2.71 5.75 7.36
N LYS A 119 3.91 6.34 7.20
CA LYS A 119 5.19 5.61 7.11
C LYS A 119 5.37 4.54 8.20
N TRP A 120 5.01 4.87 9.45
CA TRP A 120 5.13 3.93 10.56
C TRP A 120 4.21 2.71 10.38
N PHE A 121 3.02 2.89 9.81
CA PHE A 121 2.05 1.83 9.59
C PHE A 121 2.50 0.88 8.47
N ILE A 122 3.02 1.46 7.37
CA ILE A 122 3.63 0.70 6.25
C ILE A 122 4.76 -0.21 6.73
N VAL A 123 5.58 0.25 7.68
CA VAL A 123 6.70 -0.54 8.22
C VAL A 123 6.24 -1.50 9.32
N ALA A 124 5.30 -1.08 10.18
CA ALA A 124 4.82 -1.89 11.30
C ALA A 124 4.15 -3.18 10.83
N ILE A 125 3.34 -3.15 9.76
CA ILE A 125 2.64 -4.35 9.27
C ILE A 125 3.63 -5.46 8.87
N PRO A 126 4.54 -5.27 7.89
CA PRO A 126 5.48 -6.32 7.49
C PRO A 126 6.41 -6.73 8.63
N THR A 127 6.79 -5.79 9.51
CA THR A 127 7.63 -6.09 10.67
C THR A 127 6.90 -7.00 11.66
N SER A 128 5.63 -6.74 11.95
CA SER A 128 4.82 -7.59 12.84
C SER A 128 4.63 -9.00 12.26
N LEU A 129 4.46 -9.12 10.93
CA LEU A 129 4.40 -10.40 10.23
C LEU A 129 5.74 -11.15 10.29
N TYR A 130 6.86 -10.44 10.15
CA TYR A 130 8.18 -11.04 10.28
C TYR A 130 8.45 -11.55 11.70
N ILE A 131 8.12 -10.76 12.73
CA ILE A 131 8.23 -11.19 14.14
C ILE A 131 7.36 -12.43 14.40
N ALA A 132 6.11 -12.42 13.92
CA ALA A 132 5.23 -13.58 14.03
C ALA A 132 5.81 -14.80 13.30
N ALA A 133 6.42 -14.62 12.13
CA ALA A 133 7.08 -15.70 11.40
C ALA A 133 8.27 -16.27 12.19
N ILE A 134 9.12 -15.44 12.80
CA ILE A 134 10.21 -15.93 13.66
C ILE A 134 9.68 -16.79 14.82
N ILE A 135 8.62 -16.33 15.49
CA ILE A 135 8.10 -16.98 16.71
C ILE A 135 7.37 -18.29 16.37
N TYR A 136 6.53 -18.27 15.34
CA TYR A 136 5.58 -19.36 15.08
C TYR A 136 5.95 -20.25 13.88
N GLN A 137 6.69 -19.72 12.90
CA GLN A 137 6.98 -20.39 11.63
C GLN A 137 8.38 -20.00 11.08
N PRO A 138 9.47 -20.27 11.83
CA PRO A 138 10.80 -19.72 11.56
C PRO A 138 11.34 -20.09 10.17
N GLN A 139 10.92 -21.23 9.61
CA GLN A 139 11.29 -21.67 8.26
C GLN A 139 10.83 -20.70 7.15
N TYR A 140 9.82 -19.87 7.41
CA TYR A 140 9.35 -18.85 6.48
C TYR A 140 9.84 -17.44 6.81
N ALA A 141 10.61 -17.25 7.89
CA ALA A 141 11.01 -15.92 8.36
C ALA A 141 11.79 -15.13 7.29
N LEU A 142 12.77 -15.74 6.62
CA LEU A 142 13.52 -15.09 5.54
C LEU A 142 12.63 -14.73 4.35
N LEU A 143 11.69 -15.60 3.98
CA LEU A 143 10.74 -15.33 2.92
C LEU A 143 9.86 -14.12 3.28
N VAL A 144 9.34 -14.07 4.50
CA VAL A 144 8.52 -12.95 4.99
C VAL A 144 9.32 -11.65 5.04
N LEU A 145 10.59 -11.71 5.48
CA LEU A 145 11.49 -10.56 5.53
C LEU A 145 11.68 -9.95 4.13
N TRP A 146 12.11 -10.76 3.15
CA TRP A 146 12.40 -10.27 1.81
C TRP A 146 11.16 -9.72 1.11
N ASN A 147 10.02 -10.42 1.21
CA ASN A 147 8.75 -9.90 0.68
C ASN A 147 8.33 -8.61 1.38
N GLY A 148 8.50 -8.52 2.70
CA GLY A 148 8.23 -7.33 3.49
C GLY A 148 9.08 -6.14 3.07
N LEU A 149 10.38 -6.34 2.83
CA LEU A 149 11.29 -5.28 2.36
C LEU A 149 10.88 -4.73 1.00
N PHE A 150 10.55 -5.60 0.03
CA PHE A 150 10.11 -5.17 -1.29
C PHE A 150 8.74 -4.50 -1.27
N PHE A 151 7.82 -4.99 -0.43
CA PHE A 151 6.55 -4.33 -0.16
C PHE A 151 6.76 -2.92 0.40
N ILE A 152 7.63 -2.76 1.41
CA ILE A 152 7.96 -1.45 1.99
C ILE A 152 8.54 -0.54 0.90
N ALA A 153 9.51 -1.01 0.11
CA ALA A 153 10.09 -0.22 -0.98
C ALA A 153 9.02 0.27 -1.97
N GLY A 154 8.10 -0.61 -2.37
CA GLY A 154 6.95 -0.27 -3.20
C GLY A 154 6.05 0.79 -2.56
N ALA A 155 5.68 0.63 -1.30
CA ALA A 155 4.82 1.58 -0.59
C ALA A 155 5.50 2.95 -0.40
N PHE A 156 6.81 2.99 -0.18
CA PHE A 156 7.56 4.26 -0.16
C PHE A 156 7.59 4.92 -1.54
N SER A 157 7.68 4.16 -2.63
CA SER A 157 7.58 4.70 -3.99
C SER A 157 6.25 5.42 -4.23
N HIS A 158 5.15 4.85 -3.71
CA HIS A 158 3.82 5.47 -3.76
C HIS A 158 3.82 6.83 -3.05
N LEU A 159 4.29 6.87 -1.79
CA LEU A 159 4.34 8.12 -1.03
C LEU A 159 5.18 9.18 -1.74
N ILE A 160 6.36 8.80 -2.27
CA ILE A 160 7.24 9.73 -2.99
C ILE A 160 6.56 10.34 -4.21
N LEU A 161 5.76 9.55 -4.94
CA LEU A 161 5.00 10.05 -6.09
C LEU A 161 3.88 11.00 -5.67
N ASP A 162 3.20 10.72 -4.56
CA ASP A 162 2.08 11.53 -4.07
C ASP A 162 2.50 12.85 -3.46
N TYR A 163 3.52 12.83 -2.60
CA TYR A 163 3.94 14.01 -1.83
C TYR A 163 5.23 14.66 -2.36
N GLY A 164 5.86 14.05 -3.38
CA GLY A 164 7.19 14.42 -3.86
C GLY A 164 8.30 14.10 -2.85
N LEU A 165 9.53 14.50 -3.17
CA LEU A 165 10.70 14.42 -2.26
C LEU A 165 10.54 15.24 -0.96
N ARG A 166 9.48 16.05 -0.82
CA ARG A 166 9.18 16.85 0.39
C ARG A 166 8.91 15.98 1.64
N ILE A 167 8.76 14.66 1.44
CA ILE A 167 8.74 13.63 2.48
C ILE A 167 10.02 13.58 3.32
N ALA A 168 11.16 14.03 2.79
CA ALA A 168 12.43 13.96 3.49
C ALA A 168 12.61 15.05 4.57
N LEU A 169 11.87 16.17 4.51
CA LEU A 169 12.20 17.37 5.28
C LEU A 169 11.09 17.95 6.17
N LYS A 170 9.84 17.49 6.04
CA LYS A 170 8.77 17.99 6.94
C LYS A 170 8.73 17.16 8.23
N ARG A 171 9.58 17.55 9.19
CA ARG A 171 9.31 17.32 10.63
C ARG A 171 7.95 17.94 10.94
N ARG A 172 7.17 17.26 11.79
CA ARG A 172 5.85 17.70 12.26
C ARG A 172 5.87 19.16 12.71
#